data_AF-A0A5M5ZLS2-F1
#
_entry.id   AF-A0A5M5ZLS2-F1
#
_cell.length_a   1.000
_cell.length_b   1.000
_cell.length_c   1.000
_cell.angle_alpha   90.00
_cell.angle_beta   90.00
_cell.angle_gamma   90.00
#
_symmetry.space_group_name_H-M   'P 1'
#
loop_
_entity.id
_entity.type
_entity.pdbx_description
1 polymer ?
#
loop_
_entity_poly.entity_id
_entity_poly.type
_entity_poly.pdbx_seq_one_letter_code
_entity_poly.pdbx_strand_id
1 'polypeptide(L)'
;MKEEEYMRVGTTLYKVVNQPCANGGYEKKRVVWNNSTLRQDYGKNYLATVPKYDGFCTVPNHLNYQKEIEGFLNLYEPIEHKPQQGDFSHIQSLMRHIFGEQYELGMDYMQLLYLHPTQKLPIVLLVSEERN
;
A
#
# COMPACT_ATOMS: atom_id res chain seq x y z
N MET A 1 -4.95 6.12 24.41
CA MET A 1 -5.22 7.11 23.34
C MET A 1 -4.51 6.60 22.09
N LYS A 2 -5.14 6.60 20.91
CA LYS A 2 -4.42 6.27 19.68
C LYS A 2 -3.37 7.35 19.46
N GLU A 3 -2.13 6.93 19.26
CA GLU A 3 -1.01 7.84 19.00
C GLU A 3 -1.26 8.56 17.67
N GLU A 4 -1.27 9.89 17.69
CA GLU A 4 -1.49 10.68 16.48
C GLU A 4 -0.23 10.66 15.62
N GLU A 5 -0.37 10.24 14.36
CA GLU A 5 0.77 10.10 13.44
C GLU A 5 0.89 11.35 12.55
N TYR A 6 1.91 12.16 12.81
CA TYR A 6 2.28 13.33 12.02
C TYR A 6 3.55 13.06 11.21
N MET A 7 3.70 13.72 10.06
CA MET A 7 4.89 13.67 9.23
C MET A 7 5.07 14.95 8.44
N ARG A 8 6.31 15.35 8.18
CA ARG A 8 6.62 16.44 7.25
C ARG A 8 7.24 15.86 5.99
N VAL A 9 6.65 16.15 4.85
CA VAL A 9 7.18 15.74 3.54
C VAL A 9 7.49 17.00 2.74
N GLY A 10 8.76 17.21 2.40
CA GLY A 10 9.28 18.49 1.94
C GLY A 10 9.00 19.60 2.95
N THR A 11 8.23 20.59 2.53
CA THR A 11 7.82 21.74 3.38
C THR A 11 6.46 21.55 4.04
N THR A 12 5.72 20.50 3.69
CA THR A 12 4.31 20.34 4.07
C THR A 12 4.17 19.36 5.23
N LEU A 13 3.43 19.78 6.26
CA LEU A 13 3.06 18.93 7.38
C LEU A 13 1.78 18.16 7.05
N TYR A 14 1.74 16.89 7.39
CA TYR A 14 0.60 16.00 7.23
C TYR A 14 0.23 15.36 8.56
N LYS A 15 -1.08 15.11 8.74
CA LYS A 15 -1.64 14.26 9.79
C LYS A 15 -2.27 13.04 9.15
N VAL A 16 -2.00 11.85 9.69
CA VAL A 16 -2.74 10.64 9.34
C VAL A 16 -4.04 10.63 10.13
N VAL A 17 -5.16 10.57 9.43
CA VAL A 17 -6.50 10.55 9.99
C VAL A 17 -7.26 9.32 9.50
N ASN A 18 -8.14 8.80 10.34
CA ASN A 18 -9.15 7.83 9.92
C ASN A 18 -10.43 8.62 9.64
N GLN A 19 -10.68 8.94 8.37
CA GLN A 19 -11.85 9.72 7.97
C GLN A 19 -13.08 8.80 7.95
N PRO A 20 -14.18 9.15 8.64
CA PRO A 20 -15.42 8.37 8.56
C PRO A 20 -16.05 8.50 7.17
N CYS A 21 -16.54 7.38 6.66
CA CYS A 21 -17.23 7.27 5.37
C CYS A 21 -18.75 7.11 5.57
N ALA A 22 -19.55 7.47 4.56
CA ALA A 22 -21.01 7.40 4.63
C ALA A 22 -21.57 5.99 4.87
N ASN A 23 -20.80 4.94 4.53
CA ASN A 23 -21.13 3.54 4.77
C ASN A 23 -20.84 3.07 6.21
N GLY A 24 -20.44 3.98 7.12
CA GLY A 24 -20.07 3.65 8.50
C GLY A 24 -18.63 3.12 8.66
N GLY A 25 -17.87 2.99 7.58
CA GLY A 25 -16.46 2.63 7.60
C GLY A 25 -15.52 3.81 7.87
N TYR A 26 -14.22 3.53 7.88
CA TYR A 26 -13.17 4.54 7.96
C TYR A 26 -12.16 4.37 6.84
N GLU A 27 -11.65 5.47 6.32
CA GLU A 27 -10.59 5.50 5.33
C GLU A 27 -9.36 6.21 5.92
N LYS A 28 -8.21 5.54 5.90
CA LYS A 28 -6.94 6.12 6.36
C LYS A 28 -6.44 7.12 5.31
N LYS A 29 -6.31 8.39 5.68
CA LYS A 29 -5.83 9.47 4.80
C LYS A 29 -4.75 10.31 5.44
N ARG A 30 -3.89 10.86 4.58
CA ARG A 30 -2.97 11.95 4.94
C ARG A 30 -3.63 13.26 4.57
N VAL A 31 -3.91 14.11 5.55
CA VAL A 31 -4.44 15.46 5.33
C VAL A 31 -3.35 16.48 5.62
N VAL A 32 -3.30 17.54 4.82
CA VAL A 32 -2.40 18.66 5.10
C VAL A 32 -2.78 19.26 6.45
N TRP A 33 -1.78 19.50 7.27
CA TRP A 33 -1.95 20.03 8.62
C TRP A 33 -1.19 21.33 8.80
N ASN A 34 -1.69 22.18 9.70
CA ASN A 34 -1.07 23.47 9.97
C ASN A 34 0.00 23.35 11.07
N ASN A 35 1.21 23.84 10.78
CA ASN A 35 2.31 23.93 11.74
C ASN A 35 1.98 24.79 12.97
N SER A 36 1.22 25.88 12.84
CA SER A 36 0.86 26.73 13.98
C SER A 36 -0.09 26.02 14.93
N THR A 37 -1.08 25.30 14.39
CA THR A 37 -2.03 24.50 15.16
C THR A 37 -1.32 23.38 15.92
N LEU A 38 -0.43 22.64 15.24
CA LEU A 38 0.35 21.59 15.91
C LEU A 38 1.18 22.13 17.08
N ARG A 39 1.79 23.32 16.92
CA ARG A 39 2.54 23.98 18.00
C ARG A 39 1.65 24.45 19.14
N GLN A 40 0.42 24.87 18.85
CA GLN A 40 -0.55 25.28 19.87
C GLN A 40 -1.01 24.07 20.70
N ASP A 41 -1.23 22.94 20.04
CA ASP A 41 -1.75 21.72 20.67
C ASP A 41 -0.68 20.99 21.51
N TYR A 42 0.57 20.93 21.02
CA TYR A 42 1.64 20.10 21.63
C TYR A 42 2.90 20.89 22.05
N GLY A 43 2.91 22.20 21.84
CA GLY A 43 4.06 23.07 22.14
C GLY A 43 5.10 23.13 21.03
N LYS A 44 6.00 24.11 21.14
CA LYS A 44 7.01 24.44 20.11
C LYS A 44 7.97 23.29 19.79
N ASN A 45 8.31 22.48 20.79
CA ASN A 45 9.31 21.42 20.67
C ASN A 45 8.78 20.16 19.98
N TYR A 46 7.46 19.99 19.88
CA TYR A 46 6.86 18.81 19.28
C TYR A 46 7.21 18.66 17.78
N LEU A 47 7.38 19.76 17.05
CA LEU A 47 7.83 19.70 15.65
C LEU A 47 9.21 19.05 15.45
N ALA A 48 10.05 18.99 16.50
CA ALA A 48 11.32 18.31 16.41
C ALA A 48 11.18 16.78 16.41
N THR A 49 10.07 16.25 16.94
CA THR A 49 9.79 14.80 16.99
C THR A 49 9.09 14.29 15.73
N VAL A 50 8.51 15.20 14.93
CA VAL A 50 7.82 14.84 13.68
C VAL A 50 8.85 14.34 12.64
N PRO A 51 8.69 13.11 12.11
CA PRO A 51 9.53 12.58 11.03
C PRO A 51 9.53 13.48 9.81
N LYS A 52 10.69 13.60 9.16
CA LYS A 52 10.93 14.50 8.03
C LYS A 52 11.41 13.68 6.85
N TYR A 53 10.73 13.86 5.72
CA TYR A 53 11.06 13.23 4.46
C TYR A 53 11.26 14.30 3.40
N ASP A 54 12.15 14.06 2.45
CA ASP A 54 12.42 14.99 1.34
C ASP A 54 11.28 14.98 0.31
N GLY A 55 10.59 13.84 0.19
CA GLY A 55 9.47 13.67 -0.71
C GLY A 55 8.74 12.35 -0.50
N PHE A 56 7.81 12.07 -1.41
CA PHE A 56 7.18 10.75 -1.54
C PHE A 56 7.90 9.93 -2.61
N CYS A 57 7.91 8.62 -2.44
CA CYS A 57 8.32 7.68 -3.48
C CYS A 57 7.31 6.52 -3.55
N THR A 58 7.36 5.74 -4.63
CA THR A 58 6.62 4.48 -4.75
C THR A 58 7.57 3.42 -5.24
N VAL A 59 8.16 2.67 -4.29
CA VAL A 59 9.08 1.58 -4.59
C VAL A 59 8.49 0.29 -4.03
N PRO A 60 7.88 -0.55 -4.88
CA PRO A 60 7.23 -1.76 -4.41
C PRO A 60 8.25 -2.84 -4.05
N ASN A 61 8.08 -3.43 -2.87
CA ASN A 61 8.79 -4.64 -2.45
C ASN A 61 7.93 -5.42 -1.46
N HIS A 62 7.43 -6.58 -1.88
CA HIS A 62 6.48 -7.37 -1.09
C HIS A 62 7.17 -8.16 0.02
N LEU A 63 8.42 -8.56 -0.19
CA LEU A 63 9.17 -9.43 0.70
C LEU A 63 10.00 -8.64 1.73
N ASN A 64 10.48 -7.48 1.33
CA ASN A 64 11.31 -6.60 2.13
C ASN A 64 10.80 -5.16 2.04
N TYR A 65 9.58 -4.96 2.49
CA TYR A 65 8.95 -3.65 2.53
C TYR A 65 9.78 -2.66 3.36
N GLN A 66 9.95 -1.45 2.82
CA GLN A 66 10.56 -0.32 3.51
C GLN A 66 9.62 0.88 3.45
N LYS A 67 9.25 1.39 4.63
CA LYS A 67 8.43 2.61 4.77
C LYS A 67 9.22 3.86 4.37
N GLU A 68 10.51 3.88 4.66
CA GLU A 68 11.42 4.98 4.34
C GLU A 68 12.55 4.49 3.46
N ILE A 69 12.84 5.22 2.38
CA ILE A 69 13.88 4.89 1.40
C ILE A 69 14.66 6.16 1.10
N GLU A 70 15.94 6.21 1.49
CA GLU A 70 16.85 7.34 1.20
C GLU A 70 16.25 8.72 1.59
N GLY A 71 15.53 8.80 2.71
CA GLY A 71 14.87 10.03 3.17
C GLY A 71 13.52 10.33 2.53
N PHE A 72 12.98 9.46 1.68
CA PHE A 72 11.64 9.55 1.11
C PHE A 72 10.66 8.64 1.84
N LEU A 73 9.40 9.10 1.95
CA LEU A 73 8.30 8.28 2.47
C LEU A 73 7.69 7.45 1.34
N ASN A 74 7.77 6.13 1.45
CA ASN A 74 7.23 5.20 0.48
C ASN A 74 5.70 5.14 0.60
N LEU A 75 5.01 5.38 -0.51
CA LEU A 75 3.56 5.27 -0.64
C LEU A 75 3.10 3.83 -0.86
N TYR A 76 4.02 2.94 -1.21
CA TYR A 76 3.74 1.52 -1.24
C TYR A 76 3.43 1.03 0.19
N GLU A 77 2.47 0.11 0.33
CA GLU A 77 2.07 -0.48 1.61
C GLU A 77 2.34 -1.99 1.57
N PRO A 78 2.72 -2.60 2.69
CA PRO A 78 3.02 -4.03 2.72
C PRO A 78 1.75 -4.85 2.47
N ILE A 79 1.91 -5.99 1.78
CA ILE A 79 0.84 -6.99 1.67
C ILE A 79 0.70 -7.68 3.03
N GLU A 80 -0.47 -7.55 3.65
CA GLU A 80 -0.74 -8.13 4.97
C GLU A 80 -0.82 -9.65 4.93
N HIS A 81 -1.31 -10.21 3.82
CA HIS A 81 -1.41 -11.65 3.63
C HIS A 81 -0.06 -12.25 3.23
N LYS A 82 0.40 -13.25 3.96
CA LYS A 82 1.65 -13.96 3.68
C LYS A 82 1.36 -15.32 3.06
N PRO A 83 2.07 -15.71 1.99
CA PRO A 83 1.96 -17.06 1.45
C PRO A 83 2.23 -18.10 2.53
N GLN A 84 1.44 -19.17 2.52
CA GLN A 84 1.58 -20.30 3.43
C GLN A 84 1.57 -21.58 2.61
N GLN A 85 2.36 -22.56 3.06
CA GLN A 85 2.32 -23.89 2.48
C GLN A 85 1.01 -24.58 2.86
N GLY A 86 0.34 -25.20 1.90
CA GLY A 86 -0.90 -25.92 2.13
C GLY A 86 -1.64 -26.22 0.84
N ASP A 87 -2.80 -26.86 0.95
CA ASP A 87 -3.73 -26.97 -0.15
C ASP A 87 -4.38 -25.61 -0.43
N PHE A 88 -4.54 -25.28 -1.70
CA PHE A 88 -5.18 -24.06 -2.17
C PHE A 88 -6.17 -24.36 -3.30
N SER A 89 -6.91 -25.46 -3.18
CA SER A 89 -7.85 -25.98 -4.18
C SER A 89 -8.78 -24.93 -4.81
N HIS A 90 -9.30 -23.98 -4.02
CA HIS A 90 -10.13 -22.89 -4.56
C HIS A 90 -9.34 -21.90 -5.43
N ILE A 91 -8.13 -21.50 -5.01
CA ILE A 91 -7.25 -20.63 -5.80
C ILE A 91 -6.81 -21.37 -7.06
N GLN A 92 -6.42 -22.64 -6.93
CA GLN A 92 -6.04 -23.47 -8.07
C GLN A 92 -7.19 -23.63 -9.08
N SER A 93 -8.41 -23.84 -8.61
CA SER A 93 -9.60 -23.91 -9.47
C SER A 93 -9.81 -22.60 -10.25
N LEU A 94 -9.70 -21.45 -9.57
CA LEU A 94 -9.79 -20.15 -10.21
C LEU A 94 -8.69 -19.92 -11.25
N MET A 95 -7.45 -20.28 -10.92
CA MET A 95 -6.32 -20.15 -11.84
C MET A 95 -6.49 -21.04 -13.08
N ARG A 96 -7.00 -22.27 -12.91
CA ARG A 96 -7.34 -23.15 -14.04
C ARG A 96 -8.50 -22.62 -14.87
N HIS A 97 -9.49 -21.99 -14.23
CA HIS A 97 -10.60 -21.35 -14.95
C HIS A 97 -10.13 -20.16 -15.80
N ILE A 98 -9.26 -19.30 -15.25
CA ILE A 98 -8.76 -18.10 -15.95
C ILE A 98 -7.79 -18.47 -17.07
N PHE A 99 -6.82 -19.34 -16.79
CA PHE A 99 -5.71 -19.61 -17.71
C PHE A 99 -5.89 -20.90 -18.53
N GLY A 100 -6.84 -21.77 -18.17
CA GLY A 100 -7.14 -23.00 -18.91
C GLY A 100 -5.90 -23.89 -19.09
N GLU A 101 -5.58 -24.19 -20.35
CA GLU A 101 -4.39 -24.95 -20.74
C GLU A 101 -3.07 -24.25 -20.36
N GLN A 102 -3.09 -22.92 -20.18
CA GLN A 102 -1.93 -22.12 -19.78
C GLN A 102 -1.80 -21.99 -18.26
N TYR A 103 -2.40 -22.89 -17.47
CA TYR A 103 -2.40 -22.84 -16.00
C TYR A 103 -1.02 -22.58 -15.40
N GLU A 104 0.02 -23.31 -15.82
CA GLU A 104 1.39 -23.14 -15.29
C GLU A 104 1.95 -21.74 -15.57
N LEU A 105 1.71 -21.21 -16.78
CA LEU A 105 2.08 -19.83 -17.13
C LEU A 105 1.34 -18.81 -16.25
N GLY A 106 0.08 -19.07 -15.93
CA GLY A 106 -0.70 -18.24 -15.00
C GLY A 106 -0.14 -18.27 -13.58
N MET A 107 0.29 -19.45 -13.10
CA MET A 107 0.92 -19.59 -11.79
C MET A 107 2.25 -18.83 -11.73
N ASP A 108 3.10 -18.98 -12.76
CA ASP A 108 4.35 -18.22 -12.89
C ASP A 108 4.07 -16.72 -12.93
N TYR A 109 3.07 -16.28 -13.69
CA TYR A 109 2.66 -14.88 -13.76
C TYR A 109 2.31 -14.31 -12.37
N MET A 110 1.48 -15.02 -11.59
CA MET A 110 1.11 -14.59 -10.23
C MET A 110 2.30 -14.61 -9.27
N GLN A 111 3.19 -15.59 -9.40
CA GLN A 111 4.42 -15.66 -8.62
C GLN A 111 5.34 -14.47 -8.93
N LEU A 112 5.52 -14.13 -10.21
CA LEU A 112 6.35 -12.99 -10.63
C LEU A 112 5.77 -11.66 -10.13
N LEU A 113 4.45 -11.47 -10.19
CA LEU A 113 3.80 -10.30 -9.59
C LEU A 113 4.12 -10.18 -8.09
N TYR A 114 4.19 -11.31 -7.38
CA TYR A 114 4.50 -11.30 -5.96
C TYR A 114 6.00 -11.11 -5.65
N LEU A 115 6.89 -11.84 -6.32
CA LEU A 115 8.33 -11.84 -6.04
C LEU A 115 9.06 -10.67 -6.69
N HIS A 116 8.59 -10.18 -7.83
CA HIS A 116 9.24 -9.17 -8.66
C HIS A 116 8.23 -8.08 -9.08
N PRO A 117 7.70 -7.27 -8.14
CA PRO A 117 6.61 -6.33 -8.43
C PRO A 117 6.98 -5.18 -9.37
N THR A 118 8.26 -4.98 -9.68
CA THR A 118 8.74 -4.01 -10.69
C THR A 118 8.89 -4.62 -12.08
N GLN A 119 8.73 -5.94 -12.22
CA GLN A 119 8.82 -6.63 -13.49
C GLN A 119 7.62 -6.28 -14.37
N LYS A 120 7.89 -5.86 -15.60
CA LYS A 120 6.86 -5.66 -16.61
C LYS A 120 6.34 -7.02 -17.08
N LEU A 121 5.06 -7.26 -16.92
CA LEU A 121 4.38 -8.46 -17.37
C LEU A 121 3.26 -8.09 -18.37
N PRO A 122 2.82 -9.04 -19.21
CA PRO A 122 1.66 -8.83 -20.09
C PRO A 122 0.41 -8.47 -19.29
N ILE A 123 -0.45 -7.61 -19.84
CA ILE A 123 -1.73 -7.30 -19.20
C ILE A 123 -2.69 -8.45 -19.47
N VAL A 124 -3.17 -9.08 -18.40
CA VAL A 124 -4.22 -10.10 -18.49
C VAL A 124 -5.57 -9.39 -18.68
N LEU A 125 -6.18 -9.58 -19.84
CA LEU A 125 -7.51 -9.06 -20.16
C LEU A 125 -8.51 -10.21 -20.03
N LEU A 126 -9.36 -10.13 -19.01
CA LEU A 126 -10.43 -11.10 -18.80
C LEU A 126 -11.68 -10.62 -19.55
N VAL A 127 -12.20 -11.47 -20.42
CA VAL A 127 -13.43 -11.22 -21.18
C VAL A 127 -14.42 -12.33 -20.86
N SER A 128 -15.70 -11.96 -20.73
CA SER A 128 -16.81 -12.91 -20.54
C SER A 128 -17.68 -12.93 -21.79
N GLU A 129 -18.23 -14.11 -22.11
CA GLU A 129 -19.24 -14.27 -23.15
C GLU A 129 -20.52 -13.47 -22.84
N GLU A 130 -20.81 -13.25 -21.55
CA GLU A 130 -22.02 -12.58 -21.08
C GLU A 130 -22.03 -11.07 -21.39
N ARG A 131 -20.87 -10.46 -21.64
CA ARG A 131 -20.70 -9.04 -22.02
C ARG A 131 -21.51 -8.04 -21.16
N ASN A 132 -21.55 -8.24 -19.84
CA ASN A 132 -22.20 -7.31 -18.90
C ASN A 132 -21.49 -5.95 -18.84
#